data_AF-A0A0S9CIG8-F1
#
_entry.id   AF-A0A0S9CIG8-F1
#
_cell.length_a   1.000
_cell.length_b   1.000
_cell.length_c   1.000
_cell.angle_alpha   90.00
_cell.angle_beta   90.00
_cell.angle_gamma   90.00
#
_symmetry.space_group_name_H-M   'P 1'
#
loop_
_entity.id
_entity.type
_entity.pdbx_description
1 polymer ?
#
loop_
_entity_poly.entity_id
_entity_poly.type
_entity_poly.pdbx_seq_one_letter_code
_entity_poly.pdbx_strand_id
1 'polypeptide(L)' 'MAVVVFGGAAVFAVYALAVTIRPQAARIVSVLRGGRGDARFEPLSTLVRAERRIAVRRWAAGSASMALRPREAA' A
#
# COMPACT_ATOMS: atom_id res chain seq x y z
N MET A 1 -20.21 -23.96 -36.71
CA MET A 1 -19.87 -22.55 -36.40
C MET A 1 -20.14 -22.20 -34.94
N ALA A 2 -21.37 -22.31 -34.42
CA ALA A 2 -21.68 -21.96 -33.02
C ALA A 2 -20.83 -22.68 -31.95
N VAL A 3 -20.56 -23.97 -32.13
CA VAL A 3 -19.73 -24.77 -31.19
C VAL A 3 -18.29 -24.25 -31.12
N VAL A 4 -17.72 -23.82 -32.25
CA VAL A 4 -16.36 -23.28 -32.32
C VAL A 4 -16.28 -21.89 -31.69
N VAL A 5 -17.28 -21.04 -31.97
CA VAL A 5 -17.38 -19.69 -31.39
C VAL A 5 -17.59 -19.76 -29.89
N PHE A 6 -18.52 -20.59 -29.42
CA PHE A 6 -18.80 -20.78 -28.01
C PHE A 6 -17.61 -21.42 -27.28
N GLY A 7 -17.00 -22.45 -27.87
CA GLY A 7 -15.80 -23.09 -27.34
C GLY A 7 -14.63 -22.11 -27.22
N GLY A 8 -14.39 -21.29 -28.25
CA GLY A 8 -13.36 -20.26 -28.23
C GLY A 8 -13.61 -19.19 -27.15
N ALA A 9 -14.85 -18.73 -27.02
CA ALA A 9 -15.24 -17.77 -25.99
C ALA A 9 -15.08 -18.35 -24.57
N ALA A 10 -15.44 -19.62 -24.36
CA ALA A 10 -15.29 -20.30 -23.08
C ALA A 10 -13.81 -20.44 -22.69
N VAL A 11 -12.96 -20.87 -23.63
CA VAL A 11 -11.51 -20.97 -23.40
C VAL A 11 -10.90 -19.61 -23.08
N PHE A 12 -11.29 -18.56 -23.82
CA PHE A 12 -10.81 -17.21 -23.59
C PHE A 12 -11.25 -16.67 -22.22
N ALA A 13 -12.50 -16.92 -21.82
CA ALA A 13 -13.00 -16.52 -20.52
C ALA A 13 -12.22 -17.20 -19.39
N VAL A 14 -11.98 -18.51 -19.49
CA VAL A 14 -11.17 -19.27 -18.51
C VAL A 14 -9.73 -18.73 -18.47
N TYR A 15 -9.14 -18.43 -19.63
CA TYR A 15 -7.79 -17.85 -19.70
C TYR A 15 -7.71 -16.48 -19.02
N ALA A 16 -8.66 -15.58 -19.30
CA ALA A 16 -8.74 -14.28 -18.67
C ALA A 16 -8.91 -14.39 -17.15
N LEU A 17 -9.76 -15.33 -16.70
CA LEU A 17 -9.95 -15.61 -15.28
C LEU A 17 -8.65 -16.11 -14.64
N ALA A 18 -7.94 -17.03 -15.29
CA ALA A 18 -6.69 -17.58 -14.79
C ALA A 18 -5.58 -16.52 -14.70
N VAL A 19 -5.44 -15.66 -15.72
CA VAL A 19 -4.44 -14.58 -15.74
C VAL A 19 -4.71 -13.53 -14.66
N THR A 20 -5.98 -13.23 -14.40
CA THR A 20 -6.35 -12.23 -13.38
C THR A 20 -6.27 -12.78 -11.96
N ILE A 21 -6.64 -14.04 -11.74
CA ILE A 21 -6.63 -14.66 -10.41
C ILE A 21 -5.22 -15.10 -9.99
N ARG A 22 -4.39 -15.64 -10.89
CA ARG A 22 -3.04 -16.14 -10.56
C ARG A 22 -2.20 -15.19 -9.69
N PRO A 23 -2.03 -13.89 -10.02
CA PRO A 23 -1.22 -12.98 -9.20
C PRO A 23 -1.81 -12.75 -7.80
N GLN A 24 -3.12 -12.95 -7.62
CA GLN A 24 -3.81 -12.78 -6.33
C GLN A 24 -4.07 -14.10 -5.61
N ALA A 25 -3.77 -15.25 -6.21
CA ALA A 25 -4.10 -16.56 -5.67
C ALA A 25 -3.47 -16.80 -4.29
N ALA A 26 -2.19 -16.43 -4.12
CA ALA A 26 -1.51 -16.53 -2.83
C ALA A 26 -2.19 -15.69 -1.73
N ARG A 27 -2.70 -14.50 -2.09
CA ARG A 27 -3.44 -13.60 -1.19
C ARG A 27 -4.84 -14.13 -0.86
N ILE A 28 -5.54 -14.68 -1.85
CA ILE A 28 -6.85 -15.29 -1.65
C ILE A 28 -6.73 -16.49 -0.70
N VAL A 29 -5.72 -17.32 -0.92
CA VAL A 29 -5.42 -18.49 -0.08
C VAL A 29 -4.99 -18.08 1.33
N SER A 30 -4.22 -16.99 1.49
CA SER A 30 -3.84 -16.50 2.82
C SER A 30 -5.04 -15.98 3.61
N VAL A 31 -5.96 -15.25 2.96
CA VAL A 31 -7.22 -14.80 3.57
C VAL A 31 -8.12 -15.98 3.93
N LEU A 32 -8.29 -16.95 3.03
CA LEU A 32 -9.08 -18.17 3.27
C LEU A 32 -8.55 -19.01 4.43
N ARG A 33 -7.23 -19.03 4.65
CA ARG A 33 -6.60 -19.71 5.80
C ARG A 33 -6.70 -18.95 7.11
N GLY A 34 -7.47 -17.85 7.17
CA GLY A 34 -7.60 -17.02 8.36
C GLY A 34 -6.41 -16.09 8.59
N GLY A 35 -5.53 -15.92 7.59
CA GLY A 35 -4.54 -14.86 7.60
C GLY A 35 -5.26 -13.51 7.60
N ARG A 36 -4.89 -12.61 8.53
CA ARG A 36 -5.28 -11.21 8.46
C ARG A 36 -4.76 -10.70 7.11
N GLY A 37 -5.65 -10.57 6.13
CA GLY A 37 -5.26 -10.21 4.77
C GLY A 37 -4.41 -8.95 4.84
N ASP A 38 -3.15 -9.06 4.42
CA ASP A 38 -2.21 -7.95 4.49
C ASP A 38 -2.91 -6.73 3.92
N ALA A 39 -3.05 -5.75 4.81
CA ALA A 39 -3.80 -4.56 4.51
C ALA A 39 -3.15 -3.95 3.27
N ARG A 40 -3.95 -3.73 2.23
CA ARG A 40 -3.54 -3.02 1.00
C ARG A 40 -2.97 -1.61 1.28
N PHE A 41 -2.99 -1.20 2.55
CA PHE A 41 -2.57 0.07 3.13
C PHE A 41 -1.15 0.05 3.75
N GLU A 42 -0.31 -0.93 3.41
CA GLU A 42 1.11 -0.91 3.80
C GLU A 42 1.93 0.31 3.30
N PRO A 43 1.51 1.11 2.28
CA PRO A 43 2.16 2.39 2.00
C PRO A 43 1.71 3.55 2.91
N LEU A 44 0.47 3.54 3.41
CA LEU A 44 -0.06 4.68 4.20
C LEU A 44 0.48 4.68 5.62
N SER A 45 0.59 3.51 6.25
CA SER A 45 1.19 3.39 7.59
C SER A 45 2.63 3.90 7.60
N THR A 46 3.38 3.60 6.53
CA THR A 46 4.75 4.06 6.31
C THR A 46 4.82 5.57 6.08
N LEU A 47 3.94 6.12 5.23
CA LEU A 47 3.83 7.57 5.00
C LEU A 47 3.45 8.34 6.27
N VAL A 48 2.46 7.88 7.02
CA VAL A 48 2.02 8.51 8.27
C VAL A 48 3.13 8.48 9.32
N ARG A 49 3.90 7.38 9.41
CA ARG A 49 5.07 7.30 10.30
C ARG A 49 6.17 8.26 9.88
N ALA A 50 6.41 8.40 8.57
CA ALA A 50 7.38 9.35 8.03
C ALA A 50 6.96 10.81 8.32
N GLU A 51 5.72 11.17 8.03
CA GLU A 51 5.18 12.52 8.27
C GLU A 51 5.20 12.88 9.75
N ARG A 52 4.78 11.94 10.62
CA ARG A 52 4.86 12.13 12.08
C ARG A 52 6.28 12.42 12.54
N ARG A 53 7.28 11.72 11.97
CA ARG A 53 8.70 11.93 12.33
C ARG A 53 9.21 13.28 11.85
N ILE A 54 8.82 13.73 10.65
CA ILE A 54 9.18 15.05 10.11
C ILE A 54 8.57 16.16 10.96
N ALA A 55 7.28 16.04 11.30
CA ALA A 55 6.61 16.98 12.18
C ALA A 55 7.33 17.07 13.54
N VAL A 56 7.56 15.95 14.23
CA VAL A 56 8.27 15.95 15.53
C VAL A 56 9.65 16.60 15.43
N ARG A 57 10.42 16.31 14.38
CA ARG A 57 11.71 16.96 14.14
C ARG A 57 11.59 18.46 13.92
N ARG A 58 10.58 18.90 13.16
CA ARG A 58 10.32 20.32 12.91
C ARG A 58 9.93 21.06 14.19
N TRP A 59 9.10 20.45 15.03
CA TRP A 59 8.72 20.99 16.34
C TRP A 59 9.94 21.08 17.28
N ALA A 60 10.75 20.02 17.35
CA ALA A 60 11.97 20.01 18.15
C ALA A 60 13.00 21.04 17.66
N ALA A 61 13.18 21.17 16.34
CA ALA A 61 14.08 22.15 15.74
C ALA A 61 13.57 23.59 15.91
N GLY A 62 12.26 23.83 15.80
CA GLY A 62 11.66 25.13 16.08
C GLY A 62 11.84 25.54 17.55
N SER A 63 11.64 24.61 18.47
CA SER A 63 11.91 24.81 19.90
C SER A 63 13.40 25.07 20.19
N ALA A 64 14.31 24.31 19.57
CA ALA A 64 15.75 24.51 19.70
C ALA A 64 16.22 25.85 19.08
N SER A 65 15.67 26.26 17.94
CA SER A 65 15.98 27.55 17.29
C SER A 65 15.53 28.75 18.13
N MET A 66 14.46 28.61 18.93
CA MET A 66 14.02 29.64 19.86
C MET A 66 14.93 29.72 21.10
N ALA A 67 15.54 28.61 21.52
CA ALA A 67 16.53 28.58 22.59
C ALA A 67 17.91 29.13 22.16
N LEU A 68 18.26 29.00 20.87
CA LEU A 68 19.54 29.46 20.30
C LEU A 68 19.54 30.93 19.83
N ARG A 69 18.45 31.68 20.03
CA ARG A 69 18.41 33.11 19.66
C ARG A 69 19.46 33.87 20.48
N PRO A 70 20.56 34.37 19.89
CA PRO A 70 21.59 35.05 20.64
C PRO A 70 21.01 36.33 21.22
N ARG A 71 21.08 36.48 22.54
CA ARG A 71 20.86 37.77 23.24
C ARG A 71 22.07 38.69 23.01
N GLU A 72 22.38 38.99 21.76
CA GLU A 72 23.37 40.02 21.41
C GLU A 72 22.65 41.27 20.94
N ALA A 73 22.13 42.01 21.91
CA ALA A 73 21.77 43.42 21.79
C ALA A 73 21.69 43.98 23.21
N ALA A 74 22.86 44.29 23.78
CA ALA A 74 23.04 45.12 24.98
C ALA A 74 24.14 46.13 24.67
#